data_AF-A0A2P9HLR4-F1
#
_entry.id   AF-A0A2P9HLR4-F1
#
_cell.length_a   1.000
_cell.length_b   1.000
_cell.length_c   1.000
_cell.angle_alpha   90.00
_cell.angle_beta   90.00
_cell.angle_gamma   90.00
#
_symmetry.space_group_name_H-M   'P 1'
#
loop_
_entity.id
_entity.type
_entity.pdbx_description
1 polymer ?
#
loop_
_entity_poly.entity_id
_entity_poly.type
_entity_poly.pdbx_seq_one_letter_code
_entity_poly.pdbx_strand_id
1 'polypeptide(L)'
;MTSRKMKQHIERELAIQIDMEIERRKTPEELFKSGSSIREVALACELTFYAARKIWLSINKPEAPKSASAAVEKIWPSEASESTSEDEKPAKKKAPRIQELPTIQADLEPGIVHRFLISAAQDDTPVHQEFLRNMQAYAQYIGAHIIIGGHTYQLGLFEDHAAAANVYDPTIHEYLCHDRVQLTPDVLYLGSANVLPTTANPLNGWLTQNHGGHVIVPHSRIALQSIPRLQGQDPRFAISTGTVTMPNYTARAAGQKSIFHHTFGFTVVEIDVDGEVFLRPVSADDDGSFQDLNTLVVNGICDGDKRVRAISWGDIHHEQLDDTIAASSFGYDRKNKKILNNINILDGLQPEIQFFHDTLDFRRRNHHNLSDPHVMALVSANGSESVEAEVQEASDFIAACTRDFCTTVVVESNHDNALARWLKNVDGASDVKNAYYWHDLNSAWHKAIRAGNDNFNVVEYGLRRANLPDSVEFVGAGQGYQVDGIECGLHGDLGISGSRGSPNQFKRFGVRTSTGHTHTPSISEGAYVSGVSAKLDQGYNRGPTTWAHAHIVQYHNGKRTLLILSADGRCQAIGDRVHLQMAA
;
A
#
# COMPACT_ATOMS: atom_id res chain seq x y z
N MET A 1 -42.44 6.00 -65.30
CA MET A 1 -41.74 4.75 -64.93
C MET A 1 -42.73 3.85 -64.19
N THR A 2 -42.88 2.59 -64.62
CA THR A 2 -43.89 1.65 -64.10
C THR A 2 -43.62 1.30 -62.63
N SER A 3 -44.70 1.13 -61.84
CA SER A 3 -44.72 0.76 -60.41
C SER A 3 -43.72 -0.38 -60.04
N ARG A 4 -43.47 -1.30 -60.97
CA ARG A 4 -42.51 -2.40 -60.84
C ARG A 4 -41.04 -1.95 -60.73
N LYS A 5 -40.64 -0.89 -61.42
CA LYS A 5 -39.28 -0.31 -61.33
C LYS A 5 -39.05 0.43 -60.01
N MET A 6 -40.10 1.05 -59.46
CA MET A 6 -40.02 1.73 -58.17
C MET A 6 -39.93 0.73 -57.02
N LYS A 7 -40.68 -0.38 -57.10
CA LYS A 7 -40.59 -1.48 -56.13
C LYS A 7 -39.20 -2.14 -56.14
N GLN A 8 -38.63 -2.38 -57.31
CA GLN A 8 -37.26 -2.92 -57.43
C GLN A 8 -36.18 -1.94 -56.97
N HIS A 9 -36.38 -0.63 -57.14
CA HIS A 9 -35.46 0.37 -56.62
C HIS A 9 -35.55 0.46 -55.09
N ILE A 10 -36.76 0.44 -54.53
CA ILE A 10 -36.99 0.43 -53.08
C ILE A 10 -36.46 -0.86 -52.45
N GLU A 11 -36.70 -2.04 -53.05
CA GLU A 11 -36.16 -3.31 -52.55
C GLU A 11 -34.63 -3.37 -52.63
N ARG A 12 -34.02 -2.75 -53.65
CA ARG A 12 -32.57 -2.65 -53.78
C ARG A 12 -31.96 -1.64 -52.80
N GLU A 13 -32.62 -0.50 -52.58
CA GLU A 13 -32.23 0.49 -51.57
C GLU A 13 -32.43 -0.05 -50.15
N LEU A 14 -33.51 -0.82 -49.87
CA LEU A 14 -33.71 -1.49 -48.59
C LEU A 14 -32.67 -2.58 -48.35
N ALA A 15 -32.30 -3.36 -49.36
CA ALA A 15 -31.24 -4.35 -49.25
C ALA A 15 -29.88 -3.69 -49.00
N ILE A 16 -29.60 -2.55 -49.64
CA ILE A 16 -28.38 -1.76 -49.42
C ILE A 16 -28.40 -1.08 -48.04
N GLN A 17 -29.56 -0.61 -47.55
CA GLN A 17 -29.71 -0.07 -46.18
C GLN A 17 -29.61 -1.15 -45.11
N ILE A 18 -30.11 -2.36 -45.36
CA ILE A 18 -30.00 -3.50 -44.43
C ILE A 18 -28.57 -4.07 -44.42
N ASP A 19 -27.84 -4.04 -45.54
CA ASP A 19 -26.42 -4.42 -45.60
C ASP A 19 -25.46 -3.32 -45.09
N MET A 20 -25.93 -2.08 -44.88
CA MET A 20 -25.12 -0.97 -44.36
C MET A 20 -25.30 -0.68 -42.86
N GLU A 21 -26.13 -1.45 -42.13
CA GLU A 21 -26.38 -1.20 -40.70
C GLU A 21 -26.29 -2.46 -39.81
N ILE A 22 -25.48 -3.43 -40.24
CA ILE A 22 -24.82 -4.36 -39.30
C ILE A 22 -23.32 -4.23 -39.55
N GLU A 23 -22.76 -3.10 -39.14
CA GLU A 23 -21.35 -3.06 -38.77
C GLU A 23 -21.19 -4.16 -37.71
N ARG A 24 -20.57 -5.29 -38.08
CA ARG A 24 -20.39 -6.43 -37.19
C ARG A 24 -19.68 -5.91 -35.95
N ARG A 25 -20.43 -5.64 -34.86
CA ARG A 25 -19.88 -5.20 -33.59
C ARG A 25 -18.84 -6.25 -33.21
N LYS A 26 -17.57 -5.82 -33.16
CA LYS A 26 -16.47 -6.71 -32.79
C LYS A 26 -16.78 -7.27 -31.41
N THR A 27 -16.58 -8.57 -31.25
CA THR A 27 -16.67 -9.23 -29.95
C THR A 27 -15.60 -8.67 -29.00
N PRO A 28 -15.81 -8.73 -27.67
CA PRO A 28 -14.78 -8.36 -26.70
C PRO A 28 -13.41 -9.01 -26.99
N GLU A 29 -13.43 -10.29 -27.36
CA GLU A 29 -12.24 -11.06 -27.72
C GLU A 29 -11.53 -10.50 -28.96
N GLU A 30 -12.28 -10.10 -29.99
CA GLU A 30 -11.74 -9.47 -31.21
C GLU A 30 -11.14 -8.10 -30.91
N LEU A 31 -11.76 -7.32 -30.01
CA LEU A 31 -11.23 -6.02 -29.59
C LEU A 31 -9.94 -6.17 -28.79
N PHE A 32 -9.88 -7.09 -27.83
CA PHE A 32 -8.66 -7.37 -27.09
C PHE A 32 -7.51 -7.84 -27.99
N LYS A 33 -7.79 -8.71 -28.96
CA LYS A 33 -6.80 -9.14 -29.97
C LYS A 33 -6.32 -7.98 -30.85
N SER A 34 -7.11 -6.92 -31.00
CA SER A 34 -6.70 -5.70 -31.71
C SER A 34 -5.97 -4.67 -30.83
N GLY A 35 -5.70 -5.00 -29.57
CA GLY A 35 -4.94 -4.15 -28.65
C GLY A 35 -5.78 -3.15 -27.85
N SER A 36 -7.11 -3.27 -27.87
CA SER A 36 -7.99 -2.42 -27.07
C SER A 36 -7.81 -2.70 -25.56
N SER A 37 -7.90 -1.65 -24.74
CA SER A 37 -7.83 -1.76 -23.29
C SER A 37 -9.12 -2.36 -22.70
N ILE A 38 -9.07 -2.86 -21.45
CA ILE A 38 -10.26 -3.36 -20.75
C ILE A 38 -11.36 -2.30 -20.69
N ARG A 39 -10.99 -1.02 -20.50
CA ARG A 39 -11.95 0.08 -20.46
C ARG A 39 -12.59 0.35 -21.82
N GLU A 40 -11.78 0.35 -22.87
CA GLU A 40 -12.27 0.53 -24.24
C GLU A 40 -13.24 -0.59 -24.64
N VAL A 41 -12.91 -1.84 -24.27
CA VAL A 41 -13.79 -2.99 -24.51
C VAL A 41 -15.06 -2.92 -23.65
N ALA A 42 -14.95 -2.55 -22.38
CA ALA A 42 -16.11 -2.39 -21.51
C ALA A 42 -17.10 -1.37 -22.09
N LEU A 43 -16.60 -0.21 -22.54
CA LEU A 43 -17.42 0.83 -23.16
C LEU A 43 -18.00 0.39 -24.51
N ALA A 44 -17.18 -0.14 -25.41
CA ALA A 44 -17.60 -0.52 -26.76
C ALA A 44 -18.61 -1.67 -26.80
N CYS A 45 -18.56 -2.56 -25.81
CA CYS A 45 -19.43 -3.73 -25.70
C CYS A 45 -20.53 -3.58 -24.65
N GLU A 46 -20.70 -2.41 -24.02
CA GLU A 46 -21.69 -2.15 -22.96
C GLU A 46 -21.56 -3.15 -21.78
N LEU A 47 -20.33 -3.52 -21.44
CA LEU A 47 -19.99 -4.42 -20.34
C LEU A 47 -19.55 -3.63 -19.10
N THR A 48 -19.73 -4.22 -17.92
CA THR A 48 -19.01 -3.71 -16.73
C THR A 48 -17.51 -3.93 -16.91
N PHE A 49 -16.69 -3.06 -16.30
CA PHE A 49 -15.23 -3.24 -16.29
C PHE A 49 -14.86 -4.64 -15.76
N TYR A 50 -15.57 -5.15 -14.75
CA TYR A 50 -15.38 -6.50 -14.22
C TYR A 50 -15.64 -7.59 -15.26
N ALA A 51 -16.76 -7.51 -16.00
CA ALA A 51 -17.08 -8.47 -17.04
C ALA A 51 -16.04 -8.44 -18.18
N ALA A 52 -15.63 -7.25 -18.63
CA ALA A 52 -14.59 -7.10 -19.64
C ALA A 52 -13.24 -7.66 -19.17
N ARG A 53 -12.86 -7.41 -17.90
CA ARG A 53 -11.62 -7.92 -17.30
C ARG A 53 -11.62 -9.45 -17.17
N LYS A 54 -12.75 -10.06 -16.79
CA LYS A 54 -12.89 -11.54 -16.76
C LYS A 54 -12.67 -12.15 -18.14
N ILE A 55 -13.21 -11.54 -19.19
CA ILE A 55 -12.95 -11.96 -20.57
C ILE A 55 -11.46 -11.79 -20.89
N TRP A 56 -10.87 -10.63 -20.59
CA TRP A 56 -9.45 -10.36 -20.83
C TRP A 56 -8.53 -11.40 -20.16
N LEU A 57 -8.78 -11.75 -18.90
CA LEU A 57 -8.02 -12.78 -18.17
C LEU A 57 -8.22 -14.20 -18.76
N SER A 58 -9.39 -14.49 -19.33
CA SER A 58 -9.63 -15.80 -19.96
C SER A 58 -8.81 -15.98 -21.25
N ILE A 59 -8.55 -14.87 -21.95
CA ILE A 59 -7.74 -14.81 -23.17
C ILE A 59 -6.25 -14.79 -22.80
N ASN A 60 -5.91 -13.99 -21.79
CA ASN A 60 -4.55 -13.81 -21.32
C ASN A 60 -4.38 -14.47 -19.96
N LYS A 61 -4.34 -15.79 -19.95
CA LYS A 61 -4.12 -16.53 -18.71
C LYS A 61 -2.73 -16.18 -18.16
N PRO A 62 -2.62 -15.83 -16.87
CA PRO A 62 -1.32 -15.73 -16.21
C PRO A 62 -0.60 -17.06 -16.36
N GLU A 63 0.59 -17.05 -16.97
CA GLU A 63 1.50 -18.20 -16.85
C GLU A 63 2.00 -18.22 -15.41
N ALA A 64 2.02 -19.42 -14.80
CA ALA A 64 2.70 -19.57 -13.52
C ALA A 64 4.17 -19.17 -13.70
N PRO A 65 4.77 -18.40 -12.77
CA PRO A 65 6.16 -17.99 -12.92
C PRO A 65 7.04 -19.23 -13.05
N LYS A 66 7.96 -19.24 -14.03
CA LYS A 66 8.84 -20.38 -14.32
C LYS A 66 9.71 -20.78 -13.11
N SER A 67 9.89 -19.86 -12.16
CA SER A 67 10.56 -20.07 -10.87
C SER A 67 9.79 -20.97 -9.90
N ALA A 68 8.45 -21.07 -10.01
CA ALA A 68 7.61 -21.82 -9.07
C ALA A 68 7.88 -23.33 -9.04
N SER A 69 8.40 -23.91 -10.13
CA SER A 69 8.69 -25.35 -10.21
C SER A 69 10.13 -25.73 -9.85
N ALA A 70 11.05 -24.77 -9.74
CA ALA A 70 12.47 -25.03 -9.45
C ALA A 70 12.92 -24.53 -8.06
N ALA A 71 12.16 -23.63 -7.42
CA ALA A 71 12.49 -23.02 -6.13
C ALA A 71 12.31 -23.94 -4.89
N VAL A 72 12.14 -25.26 -5.05
CA VAL A 72 12.00 -26.19 -3.92
C VAL A 72 13.23 -27.10 -3.79
N GLU A 73 14.41 -26.59 -4.16
CA GLU A 73 15.67 -27.11 -3.60
C GLU A 73 16.12 -26.19 -2.46
N LYS A 74 16.27 -26.80 -1.29
CA LYS A 74 16.67 -26.19 -0.02
C LYS A 74 18.00 -25.46 -0.19
N ILE A 75 18.02 -24.13 -0.34
CA ILE A 75 19.28 -23.39 -0.52
C ILE A 75 20.08 -23.21 0.79
N TRP A 76 19.65 -23.77 1.93
CA TRP A 76 20.37 -23.61 3.20
C TRP A 76 20.54 -24.90 4.00
N PRO A 77 21.78 -25.27 4.37
CA PRO A 77 22.03 -26.35 5.30
C PRO A 77 21.83 -25.80 6.72
N SER A 78 20.72 -26.14 7.37
CA SER A 78 20.78 -26.31 8.82
C SER A 78 21.38 -27.69 9.05
N GLU A 79 22.69 -27.79 9.24
CA GLU A 79 23.18 -28.93 10.02
C GLU A 79 22.46 -28.82 11.37
N ALA A 80 21.48 -29.70 11.59
CA ALA A 80 20.84 -29.82 12.88
C ALA A 80 21.95 -30.00 13.91
N SER A 81 21.99 -29.16 14.95
CA SER A 81 22.90 -29.41 16.06
C SER A 81 22.61 -30.82 16.57
N GLU A 82 23.58 -31.72 16.47
CA GLU A 82 23.46 -33.07 17.01
C GLU A 82 22.97 -32.96 18.46
N SER A 83 21.80 -33.53 18.73
CA SER A 83 21.27 -33.65 20.09
C SER A 83 22.23 -34.55 20.86
N THR A 84 23.15 -33.95 21.59
CA THR A 84 24.05 -34.67 22.49
C THR A 84 23.22 -35.12 23.69
N SER A 85 22.79 -36.38 23.65
CA SER A 85 22.21 -37.09 24.78
C SER A 85 23.29 -37.38 25.80
N GLU A 86 23.49 -36.52 26.81
CA GLU A 86 24.24 -36.93 28.01
C GLU A 86 23.57 -36.42 29.29
N ASP A 87 23.10 -37.39 30.08
CA ASP A 87 22.80 -37.31 31.50
C ASP A 87 24.05 -36.85 32.27
N GLU A 88 24.29 -35.53 32.38
CA GLU A 88 25.17 -34.99 33.41
C GLU A 88 24.60 -33.72 34.06
N LYS A 89 24.62 -33.70 35.39
CA LYS A 89 24.09 -32.62 36.25
C LYS A 89 24.66 -31.25 35.84
N PRO A 90 23.85 -30.16 35.83
CA PRO A 90 24.26 -28.91 35.24
C PRO A 90 25.26 -28.17 36.14
N ALA A 91 26.53 -28.16 35.72
CA ALA A 91 27.46 -27.11 36.11
C ALA A 91 27.04 -25.81 35.42
N LYS A 92 26.95 -24.70 36.17
CA LYS A 92 26.56 -23.37 35.67
C LYS A 92 27.47 -22.92 34.51
N LYS A 93 27.13 -23.25 33.26
CA LYS A 93 27.72 -22.64 32.07
C LYS A 93 27.29 -21.17 32.06
N LYS A 94 28.26 -20.26 32.12
CA LYS A 94 27.99 -18.83 31.94
C LYS A 94 27.41 -18.65 30.53
N ALA A 95 26.35 -17.86 30.39
CA ALA A 95 25.78 -17.52 29.09
C ALA A 95 26.91 -17.06 28.13
N PRO A 96 26.99 -17.63 26.92
CA PRO A 96 28.03 -17.29 25.97
C PRO A 96 27.96 -15.79 25.66
N ARG A 97 29.09 -15.08 25.80
CA ARG A 97 29.20 -13.69 25.36
C ARG A 97 29.52 -13.69 23.88
N ILE A 98 28.65 -13.09 23.07
CA ILE A 98 28.84 -12.95 21.63
C ILE A 98 29.92 -11.90 21.40
N GLN A 99 31.01 -12.28 20.72
CA GLN A 99 32.07 -11.36 20.28
C GLN A 99 31.89 -10.93 18.81
N GLU A 100 31.30 -11.80 17.99
CA GLU A 100 30.95 -11.56 16.58
C GLU A 100 29.59 -12.17 16.27
N LEU A 101 28.82 -11.51 15.41
CA LEU A 101 27.54 -12.01 14.90
C LEU A 101 27.78 -12.51 13.46
N PRO A 102 27.94 -13.82 13.24
CA PRO A 102 28.15 -14.35 11.90
C PRO A 102 26.94 -14.01 11.03
N THR A 103 27.21 -13.62 9.77
CA THR A 103 26.18 -13.33 8.77
C THR A 103 26.42 -14.21 7.56
N ILE A 104 25.44 -15.05 7.24
CA ILE A 104 25.44 -15.94 6.08
C ILE A 104 25.08 -15.10 4.85
N GLN A 105 25.83 -15.22 3.77
CA GLN A 105 25.45 -14.66 2.47
C GLN A 105 24.54 -15.66 1.76
N ALA A 106 23.40 -15.20 1.26
CA ALA A 106 22.46 -16.07 0.54
C ALA A 106 22.93 -16.44 -0.87
N ASP A 107 23.84 -15.65 -1.45
CA ASP A 107 24.41 -15.84 -2.80
C ASP A 107 23.35 -16.14 -3.87
N LEU A 108 22.27 -15.32 -3.88
CA LEU A 108 21.14 -15.48 -4.79
C LEU A 108 21.57 -15.39 -6.26
N GLU A 109 21.04 -16.27 -7.10
CA GLU A 109 21.32 -16.30 -8.54
C GLU A 109 20.88 -14.99 -9.21
N PRO A 110 21.77 -14.25 -9.90
CA PRO A 110 21.39 -13.04 -10.60
C PRO A 110 20.46 -13.29 -11.80
N GLY A 111 19.63 -12.31 -12.14
CA GLY A 111 18.84 -12.33 -13.39
C GLY A 111 17.54 -13.14 -13.35
N ILE A 112 17.18 -13.68 -12.18
CA ILE A 112 15.87 -14.28 -11.91
C ILE A 112 15.19 -13.59 -10.73
N VAL A 113 13.86 -13.68 -10.66
CA VAL A 113 13.09 -13.18 -9.52
C VAL A 113 13.18 -14.14 -8.36
N HIS A 114 13.51 -13.64 -7.17
CA HIS A 114 13.48 -14.39 -5.92
C HIS A 114 12.33 -13.94 -5.04
N ARG A 115 11.61 -14.89 -4.44
CA ARG A 115 10.52 -14.57 -3.50
C ARG A 115 10.67 -15.35 -2.19
N PHE A 116 10.36 -14.69 -1.08
CA PHE A 116 10.37 -15.29 0.25
C PHE A 116 9.08 -14.92 1.00
N LEU A 117 8.50 -15.90 1.70
CA LEU A 117 7.52 -15.68 2.75
C LEU A 117 8.22 -15.85 4.09
N ILE A 118 8.49 -14.74 4.76
CA ILE A 118 9.23 -14.74 6.02
C ILE A 118 8.25 -14.60 7.19
N SER A 119 8.25 -15.56 8.11
CA SER A 119 7.43 -15.54 9.33
C SER A 119 8.28 -15.80 10.58
N ALA A 120 7.62 -15.92 11.73
CA ALA A 120 8.23 -16.25 13.00
C ALA A 120 7.53 -17.45 13.67
N ALA A 121 8.23 -18.14 14.55
CA ALA A 121 7.65 -19.17 15.40
C ALA A 121 8.11 -18.97 16.85
N GLN A 122 7.19 -19.14 17.79
CA GLN A 122 7.51 -19.19 19.21
C GLN A 122 7.88 -20.63 19.59
N ASP A 123 8.89 -20.79 20.45
CA ASP A 123 9.24 -22.07 21.07
C ASP A 123 8.09 -22.66 21.90
N ASP A 124 8.12 -23.98 22.10
CA ASP A 124 7.15 -24.74 22.90
C ASP A 124 5.68 -24.42 22.60
N THR A 125 5.40 -24.04 21.35
CA THR A 125 4.10 -23.54 20.93
C THR A 125 3.64 -24.25 19.66
N PRO A 126 2.40 -24.78 19.64
CA PRO A 126 1.89 -25.47 18.46
C PRO A 126 1.71 -24.50 17.28
N VAL A 127 1.88 -25.02 16.07
CA VAL A 127 1.63 -24.27 14.84
C VAL A 127 0.12 -24.14 14.56
N HIS A 128 -0.28 -22.99 14.02
CA HIS A 128 -1.60 -22.80 13.44
C HIS A 128 -1.69 -23.53 12.09
N GLN A 129 -2.09 -24.79 12.12
CA GLN A 129 -2.05 -25.73 10.98
C GLN A 129 -2.73 -25.19 9.72
N GLU A 130 -3.91 -24.58 9.85
CA GLU A 130 -4.66 -24.04 8.71
C GLU A 130 -3.94 -22.86 8.04
N PHE A 131 -3.23 -22.06 8.83
CA PHE A 131 -2.49 -20.89 8.33
C PHE A 131 -1.21 -21.34 7.66
N LEU A 132 -0.46 -22.26 8.26
CA LEU A 132 0.72 -22.85 7.63
C LEU A 132 0.37 -23.50 6.28
N ARG A 133 -0.73 -24.25 6.22
CA ARG A 133 -1.22 -24.85 4.97
C ARG A 133 -1.52 -23.80 3.90
N ASN A 134 -2.18 -22.70 4.26
CA ASN A 134 -2.46 -21.61 3.33
C ASN A 134 -1.16 -20.89 2.89
N MET A 135 -0.23 -20.68 3.81
CA MET A 135 1.07 -20.07 3.53
C MET A 135 1.90 -20.94 2.57
N GLN A 136 1.91 -22.27 2.76
CA GLN A 136 2.56 -23.23 1.85
C GLN A 136 1.93 -23.22 0.46
N ALA A 137 0.60 -23.24 0.38
CA ALA A 137 -0.10 -23.15 -0.90
C ALA A 137 0.22 -21.84 -1.64
N TYR A 138 0.28 -20.72 -0.91
CA TYR A 138 0.64 -19.42 -1.48
C TYR A 138 2.09 -19.36 -1.93
N ALA A 139 3.01 -19.89 -1.12
CA ALA A 139 4.42 -20.00 -1.48
C ALA A 139 4.60 -20.77 -2.80
N GLN A 140 3.92 -21.91 -2.95
CA GLN A 140 3.93 -22.67 -4.19
C GLN A 140 3.30 -21.88 -5.36
N TYR A 141 2.21 -21.16 -5.11
CA TYR A 141 1.49 -20.39 -6.13
C TYR A 141 2.34 -19.25 -6.72
N ILE A 142 3.12 -18.55 -5.89
CA ILE A 142 3.96 -17.42 -6.34
C ILE A 142 5.43 -17.79 -6.59
N GLY A 143 5.82 -19.04 -6.29
CA GLY A 143 7.21 -19.50 -6.37
C GLY A 143 8.12 -18.89 -5.30
N ALA A 144 7.67 -18.85 -4.05
CA ALA A 144 8.43 -18.33 -2.92
C ALA A 144 8.99 -19.42 -2.02
N HIS A 145 10.14 -19.14 -1.39
CA HIS A 145 10.68 -19.92 -0.28
C HIS A 145 10.04 -19.49 1.04
N ILE A 146 9.89 -20.42 1.98
CA ILE A 146 9.44 -20.10 3.35
C ILE A 146 10.65 -20.02 4.27
N ILE A 147 10.74 -18.94 5.06
CA ILE A 147 11.75 -18.76 6.11
C ILE A 147 11.03 -18.46 7.42
N ILE A 148 11.34 -19.19 8.49
CA ILE A 148 10.72 -19.02 9.80
C ILE A 148 11.80 -18.75 10.86
N GLY A 149 11.76 -17.57 11.47
CA GLY A 149 12.64 -17.22 12.58
C GLY A 149 12.05 -17.63 13.93
N GLY A 150 12.81 -18.41 14.69
CA GLY A 150 12.45 -18.79 16.05
C GLY A 150 12.67 -17.65 17.05
N HIS A 151 11.76 -17.50 18.01
CA HIS A 151 11.96 -16.66 19.19
C HIS A 151 11.52 -17.38 20.45
N THR A 152 12.18 -17.06 21.56
CA THR A 152 12.00 -17.76 22.83
C THR A 152 11.08 -17.03 23.79
N TYR A 153 10.29 -17.79 24.54
CA TYR A 153 9.41 -17.28 25.56
C TYR A 153 9.16 -18.31 26.66
N GLN A 154 9.19 -17.85 27.92
CA GLN A 154 8.95 -18.69 29.10
C GLN A 154 9.97 -19.81 29.37
N LEU A 155 11.25 -19.53 29.15
CA LEU A 155 12.29 -20.43 29.61
C LEU A 155 12.46 -20.36 31.15
N GLY A 156 12.52 -21.52 31.79
CA GLY A 156 12.83 -21.67 33.21
C GLY A 156 14.18 -21.05 33.57
N LEU A 157 14.43 -20.80 34.87
CA LEU A 157 15.65 -20.15 35.38
C LEU A 157 16.98 -20.85 35.01
N PHE A 158 16.92 -22.04 34.37
CA PHE A 158 18.06 -22.91 34.08
C PHE A 158 18.10 -23.41 32.62
N GLU A 159 17.29 -22.85 31.72
CA GLU A 159 17.20 -23.28 30.31
C GLU A 159 18.05 -22.40 29.36
N ASP A 160 18.42 -22.95 28.20
CA ASP A 160 19.20 -22.24 27.20
C ASP A 160 18.32 -21.24 26.42
N HIS A 161 18.63 -19.95 26.58
CA HIS A 161 17.90 -18.87 25.95
C HIS A 161 18.22 -18.67 24.46
N ALA A 162 19.10 -19.48 23.87
CA ALA A 162 19.39 -19.46 22.44
C ALA A 162 18.23 -20.08 21.63
N ALA A 163 17.64 -19.31 20.71
CA ALA A 163 16.51 -19.77 19.89
C ALA A 163 16.79 -21.10 19.16
N ALA A 164 18.02 -21.34 18.72
CA ALA A 164 18.42 -22.57 18.03
C ALA A 164 18.46 -23.82 18.92
N ALA A 165 18.52 -23.67 20.24
CA ALA A 165 18.55 -24.78 21.20
C ALA A 165 17.16 -25.19 21.71
N ASN A 166 16.10 -24.53 21.22
CA ASN A 166 14.73 -24.70 21.71
C ASN A 166 13.90 -25.66 20.85
N VAL A 167 12.76 -26.09 21.41
CA VAL A 167 11.85 -27.05 20.77
C VAL A 167 10.78 -26.31 19.98
N TYR A 168 10.69 -26.63 18.70
CA TYR A 168 9.64 -26.14 17.80
C TYR A 168 8.85 -27.31 17.22
N ASP A 169 7.64 -27.01 16.76
CA ASP A 169 6.77 -27.98 16.09
C ASP A 169 7.49 -28.62 14.87
N PRO A 170 7.51 -29.98 14.76
CA PRO A 170 8.19 -30.67 13.67
C PRO A 170 7.73 -30.25 12.26
N THR A 171 6.50 -29.76 12.12
CA THR A 171 5.94 -29.32 10.83
C THR A 171 6.64 -28.11 10.22
N ILE A 172 7.43 -27.37 11.00
CA ILE A 172 8.16 -26.19 10.52
C ILE A 172 9.68 -26.36 10.51
N HIS A 173 10.20 -27.54 10.90
CA HIS A 173 11.65 -27.77 11.00
C HIS A 173 12.40 -27.50 9.69
N GLU A 174 11.78 -27.80 8.54
CA GLU A 174 12.38 -27.54 7.23
C GLU A 174 12.49 -26.05 6.88
N TYR A 175 11.72 -25.18 7.55
CA TYR A 175 11.66 -23.73 7.29
C TYR A 175 12.44 -22.91 8.33
N LEU A 176 12.90 -23.52 9.42
CA LEU A 176 13.56 -22.79 10.52
C LEU A 176 14.90 -22.21 10.06
N CYS A 177 15.10 -20.92 10.32
CA CYS A 177 16.35 -20.22 10.11
C CYS A 177 16.63 -19.26 11.27
N HIS A 178 17.57 -19.64 12.13
CA HIS A 178 17.99 -18.86 13.30
C HIS A 178 19.18 -17.94 13.03
N ASP A 179 19.72 -17.96 11.81
CA ASP A 179 20.90 -17.20 11.44
C ASP A 179 20.56 -15.77 11.00
N ARG A 180 21.60 -14.93 10.96
CA ARG A 180 21.55 -13.68 10.20
C ARG A 180 21.88 -14.00 8.75
N VAL A 181 20.99 -13.61 7.83
CA VAL A 181 21.15 -13.90 6.41
C VAL A 181 21.08 -12.61 5.62
N GLN A 182 22.16 -12.29 4.91
CA GLN A 182 22.20 -11.22 3.92
C GLN A 182 21.61 -11.77 2.62
N LEU A 183 20.38 -11.37 2.28
CA LEU A 183 19.70 -11.83 1.06
C LEU A 183 20.24 -11.10 -0.17
N THR A 184 20.34 -9.77 -0.07
CA THR A 184 21.03 -8.88 -1.02
C THR A 184 21.82 -7.85 -0.21
N PRO A 185 22.72 -7.05 -0.81
CA PRO A 185 23.36 -5.94 -0.10
C PRO A 185 22.36 -5.00 0.60
N ASP A 186 21.15 -4.88 0.08
CA ASP A 186 20.09 -4.03 0.61
C ASP A 186 19.16 -4.73 1.62
N VAL A 187 19.18 -6.06 1.75
CA VAL A 187 18.21 -6.80 2.59
C VAL A 187 18.91 -7.75 3.55
N LEU A 188 18.72 -7.49 4.85
CA LEU A 188 19.21 -8.33 5.93
C LEU A 188 18.05 -8.96 6.71
N TYR A 189 17.99 -10.28 6.71
CA TYR A 189 17.13 -11.07 7.57
C TYR A 189 17.82 -11.36 8.91
N LEU A 190 17.11 -11.13 10.02
CA LEU A 190 17.63 -11.27 11.38
C LEU A 190 16.96 -12.42 12.15
N GLY A 191 17.13 -13.66 11.67
CA GLY A 191 16.67 -14.87 12.39
C GLY A 191 17.24 -15.00 13.80
N SER A 192 18.45 -14.47 14.00
CA SER A 192 19.14 -14.51 15.30
C SER A 192 18.68 -13.43 16.29
N ALA A 193 17.74 -12.56 15.91
CA ALA A 193 17.35 -11.42 16.73
C ALA A 193 16.72 -11.83 18.07
N ASN A 194 16.02 -12.98 18.07
CA ASN A 194 15.35 -13.56 19.24
C ASN A 194 14.60 -12.52 20.09
N VAL A 195 13.80 -11.68 19.43
CA VAL A 195 13.07 -10.60 20.09
C VAL A 195 11.90 -11.19 20.88
N LEU A 196 11.82 -10.85 22.17
CA LEU A 196 10.74 -11.34 23.03
C LEU A 196 9.36 -10.99 22.45
N PRO A 197 8.39 -11.92 22.42
CA PRO A 197 7.06 -11.69 21.85
C PRO A 197 6.23 -10.68 22.67
N THR A 198 6.69 -10.33 23.87
CA THR A 198 6.13 -9.26 24.70
C THR A 198 6.63 -7.85 24.37
N THR A 199 7.55 -7.71 23.41
CA THR A 199 8.14 -6.41 23.06
C THR A 199 7.11 -5.54 22.32
N ALA A 200 6.90 -4.31 22.82
CA ALA A 200 5.90 -3.42 22.26
C ALA A 200 6.24 -2.95 20.83
N ASN A 201 7.51 -2.62 20.57
CA ASN A 201 8.04 -2.30 19.26
C ASN A 201 9.19 -3.27 18.91
N PRO A 202 8.96 -4.29 18.06
CA PRO A 202 9.99 -5.28 17.74
C PRO A 202 11.14 -4.72 16.90
N LEU A 203 10.99 -3.55 16.28
CA LEU A 203 11.99 -2.93 15.41
C LEU A 203 12.94 -1.99 16.16
N ASN A 204 12.66 -1.72 17.44
CA ASN A 204 13.45 -0.79 18.22
C ASN A 204 14.91 -1.26 18.37
N GLY A 205 15.86 -0.47 17.89
CA GLY A 205 17.30 -0.79 17.91
C GLY A 205 17.81 -1.57 16.70
N TRP A 206 16.95 -1.92 15.74
CA TRP A 206 17.34 -2.75 14.58
C TRP A 206 17.56 -1.95 13.28
N LEU A 207 17.13 -0.69 13.20
CA LEU A 207 17.14 0.13 11.98
C LEU A 207 18.54 0.34 11.37
N THR A 208 19.60 0.28 12.17
CA THR A 208 20.98 0.51 11.71
C THR A 208 21.74 -0.77 11.37
N GLN A 209 21.12 -1.94 11.56
CA GLN A 209 21.81 -3.22 11.52
C GLN A 209 22.25 -3.66 10.13
N ASN A 210 21.63 -3.11 9.09
CA ASN A 210 22.04 -3.28 7.70
C ASN A 210 22.62 -2.00 7.10
N HIS A 211 23.30 -1.17 7.92
CA HIS A 211 23.98 0.05 7.46
C HIS A 211 23.08 1.03 6.69
N GLY A 212 21.78 1.08 7.04
CA GLY A 212 20.77 1.90 6.37
C GLY A 212 19.93 1.16 5.33
N GLY A 213 20.27 -0.09 4.98
CA GLY A 213 19.46 -0.98 4.16
C GLY A 213 18.24 -1.55 4.88
N HIS A 214 17.43 -2.35 4.17
CA HIS A 214 16.28 -3.03 4.74
C HIS A 214 16.67 -4.06 5.80
N VAL A 215 15.81 -4.20 6.81
CA VAL A 215 15.97 -5.16 7.90
C VAL A 215 14.65 -5.88 8.16
N ILE A 216 14.68 -7.21 8.21
CA ILE A 216 13.52 -8.05 8.49
C ILE A 216 13.72 -8.77 9.83
N VAL A 217 12.80 -8.53 10.77
CA VAL A 217 12.84 -9.07 12.13
C VAL A 217 11.68 -10.04 12.36
N PRO A 218 11.93 -11.34 12.53
CA PRO A 218 10.91 -12.32 12.90
C PRO A 218 10.27 -11.95 14.24
N HIS A 219 8.95 -11.74 14.25
CA HIS A 219 8.22 -11.43 15.48
C HIS A 219 6.72 -11.67 15.31
N SER A 220 6.02 -12.02 16.39
CA SER A 220 4.55 -12.23 16.40
C SER A 220 3.71 -10.99 16.14
N ARG A 221 4.31 -9.80 16.23
CA ARG A 221 3.69 -8.52 15.85
C ARG A 221 4.20 -8.07 14.48
N ILE A 222 3.32 -7.54 13.67
CA ILE A 222 3.68 -6.80 12.44
C ILE A 222 3.91 -5.33 12.78
N ALA A 223 5.05 -4.82 12.35
CA ALA A 223 5.46 -3.43 12.47
C ALA A 223 6.28 -3.05 11.25
N LEU A 224 6.25 -1.77 10.89
CA LEU A 224 6.99 -1.22 9.76
C LEU A 224 7.46 0.19 10.11
N GLN A 225 8.72 0.49 9.84
CA GLN A 225 9.31 1.80 10.02
C GLN A 225 10.19 2.16 8.81
N SER A 226 9.94 3.30 8.19
CA SER A 226 10.89 3.88 7.24
C SER A 226 12.17 4.31 7.96
N ILE A 227 13.32 3.93 7.41
CA ILE A 227 14.63 4.26 7.94
C ILE A 227 15.03 5.67 7.47
N PRO A 228 15.51 6.56 8.36
CA PRO A 228 15.98 7.88 7.97
C PRO A 228 17.17 7.80 7.03
N ARG A 229 17.15 8.61 5.96
CA ARG A 229 18.25 8.71 4.98
C ARG A 229 18.36 10.12 4.40
N LEU A 230 19.39 10.40 3.60
CA LEU A 230 19.50 11.69 2.92
C LEU A 230 18.49 11.80 1.76
N GLN A 231 18.10 13.02 1.40
CA GLN A 231 17.30 13.25 0.20
C GLN A 231 17.99 12.67 -1.05
N GLY A 232 17.20 12.11 -1.96
CA GLY A 232 17.69 11.47 -3.17
C GLY A 232 18.21 10.04 -2.98
N GLN A 233 18.35 9.56 -1.74
CA GLN A 233 18.58 8.14 -1.47
C GLN A 233 17.25 7.39 -1.42
N ASP A 234 17.27 6.18 -1.95
CA ASP A 234 16.09 5.32 -2.01
C ASP A 234 15.54 5.03 -0.61
N PRO A 235 14.21 4.94 -0.45
CA PRO A 235 13.61 4.49 0.80
C PRO A 235 14.11 3.11 1.22
N ARG A 236 14.33 2.95 2.53
CA ARG A 236 14.68 1.68 3.18
C ARG A 236 13.80 1.48 4.40
N PHE A 237 13.50 0.24 4.76
CA PHE A 237 12.51 -0.09 5.78
C PHE A 237 13.00 -1.17 6.74
N ALA A 238 12.69 -0.98 8.02
CA ALA A 238 12.69 -2.06 8.99
C ALA A 238 11.27 -2.63 9.09
N ILE A 239 11.12 -3.94 9.02
CA ILE A 239 9.82 -4.61 9.03
C ILE A 239 9.84 -5.88 9.88
N SER A 240 8.73 -6.18 10.55
CA SER A 240 8.52 -7.45 11.24
C SER A 240 7.35 -8.23 10.64
N THR A 241 7.33 -9.53 10.88
CA THR A 241 6.66 -10.49 9.99
C THR A 241 5.23 -10.88 10.38
N GLY A 242 4.96 -11.08 11.66
CA GLY A 242 3.89 -11.98 12.12
C GLY A 242 4.44 -13.38 12.40
N THR A 243 3.58 -14.30 12.85
CA THR A 243 3.99 -15.64 13.30
C THR A 243 3.07 -16.75 12.80
N VAL A 244 3.60 -17.97 12.69
CA VAL A 244 2.85 -19.19 12.34
C VAL A 244 2.34 -19.98 13.56
N THR A 245 2.82 -19.68 14.76
CA THR A 245 2.48 -20.41 15.99
C THR A 245 1.28 -19.78 16.70
N MET A 246 0.55 -20.58 17.47
CA MET A 246 -0.58 -20.12 18.28
C MET A 246 -0.16 -19.07 19.34
N PRO A 247 -1.09 -18.25 19.87
CA PRO A 247 -0.77 -17.36 20.99
C PRO A 247 -0.40 -18.15 22.24
N ASN A 248 0.80 -17.92 22.78
CA ASN A 248 1.27 -18.53 24.02
C ASN A 248 1.96 -17.50 24.90
N TYR A 249 1.23 -16.96 25.89
CA TYR A 249 1.66 -15.82 26.70
C TYR A 249 1.48 -16.06 28.20
N THR A 250 2.40 -15.55 29.03
CA THR A 250 2.23 -15.58 30.49
C THR A 250 0.98 -14.78 30.91
N ALA A 251 0.30 -15.23 31.96
CA ALA A 251 -0.81 -14.50 32.59
C ALA A 251 -0.36 -13.25 33.38
N ARG A 252 0.71 -12.58 32.96
CA ARG A 252 1.21 -11.31 33.50
C ARG A 252 0.82 -10.17 32.57
N ALA A 253 0.85 -8.94 33.07
CA ALA A 253 0.44 -7.76 32.31
C ALA A 253 1.09 -7.63 30.91
N ALA A 254 2.37 -8.01 30.77
CA ALA A 254 3.05 -7.98 29.47
C ALA A 254 2.47 -9.02 28.49
N GLY A 255 2.24 -10.26 28.94
CA GLY A 255 1.63 -11.31 28.13
C GLY A 255 0.17 -11.00 27.78
N GLN A 256 -0.62 -10.52 28.75
CA GLN A 256 -2.01 -10.09 28.55
C GLN A 256 -2.15 -8.93 27.55
N LYS A 257 -1.18 -8.02 27.48
CA LYS A 257 -1.16 -6.98 26.46
C LYS A 257 -0.75 -7.53 25.10
N SER A 258 0.24 -8.44 25.06
CA SER A 258 0.75 -8.95 23.79
C SER A 258 -0.18 -9.92 23.07
N ILE A 259 -1.00 -10.69 23.79
CA ILE A 259 -1.94 -11.61 23.13
C ILE A 259 -2.91 -10.88 22.18
N PHE A 260 -3.28 -9.64 22.48
CA PHE A 260 -4.12 -8.81 21.62
C PHE A 260 -3.42 -8.36 20.32
N HIS A 261 -2.08 -8.31 20.33
CA HIS A 261 -1.26 -7.92 19.18
C HIS A 261 -0.60 -9.11 18.49
N HIS A 262 -0.94 -10.34 18.88
CA HIS A 262 -0.48 -11.53 18.21
C HIS A 262 -1.12 -11.60 16.83
N THR A 263 -0.31 -11.67 15.79
CA THR A 263 -0.77 -11.65 14.41
C THR A 263 -0.25 -12.88 13.68
N PHE A 264 -1.16 -13.74 13.24
CA PHE A 264 -0.86 -14.73 12.21
C PHE A 264 -0.49 -14.00 10.93
N GLY A 265 0.71 -14.22 10.41
CA GLY A 265 1.20 -13.44 9.29
C GLY A 265 2.62 -13.77 8.85
N PHE A 266 2.99 -13.16 7.73
CA PHE A 266 4.33 -13.22 7.15
C PHE A 266 4.61 -11.93 6.39
N THR A 267 5.87 -11.66 6.09
CA THR A 267 6.28 -10.63 5.14
C THR A 267 6.64 -11.30 3.82
N VAL A 268 6.00 -10.87 2.74
CA VAL A 268 6.47 -11.17 1.37
C VAL A 268 7.69 -10.31 1.09
N VAL A 269 8.77 -10.94 0.65
CA VAL A 269 9.97 -10.29 0.13
C VAL A 269 10.13 -10.73 -1.31
N GLU A 270 10.09 -9.78 -2.24
CA GLU A 270 10.33 -10.05 -3.66
C GLU A 270 11.57 -9.26 -4.08
N ILE A 271 12.51 -9.93 -4.75
CA ILE A 271 13.70 -9.33 -5.33
C ILE A 271 13.60 -9.57 -6.82
N ASP A 272 13.47 -8.49 -7.60
CA ASP A 272 13.28 -8.58 -9.04
C ASP A 272 14.63 -8.80 -9.77
N VAL A 273 14.59 -9.05 -11.07
CA VAL A 273 15.76 -9.37 -11.90
C VAL A 273 16.81 -8.25 -11.94
N ASP A 274 16.39 -7.01 -11.67
CA ASP A 274 17.23 -5.81 -11.57
C ASP A 274 17.72 -5.53 -10.14
N GLY A 275 17.41 -6.42 -9.20
CA GLY A 275 17.78 -6.33 -7.79
C GLY A 275 16.83 -5.50 -6.95
N GLU A 276 15.77 -4.94 -7.54
CA GLU A 276 14.86 -4.07 -6.79
C GLU A 276 13.98 -4.86 -5.82
N VAL A 277 13.77 -4.30 -4.62
CA VAL A 277 13.20 -5.02 -3.47
C VAL A 277 11.80 -4.53 -3.13
N PHE A 278 10.87 -5.47 -2.99
CA PHE A 278 9.49 -5.22 -2.57
C PHE A 278 9.19 -5.97 -1.27
N LEU A 279 8.71 -5.22 -0.28
CA LEU A 279 8.37 -5.74 1.05
C LEU A 279 6.88 -5.51 1.31
N ARG A 280 6.15 -6.58 1.64
CA ARG A 280 4.70 -6.49 1.88
C ARG A 280 4.28 -7.38 3.05
N PRO A 281 3.90 -6.80 4.20
CA PRO A 281 3.40 -7.58 5.32
C PRO A 281 1.99 -8.09 5.02
N VAL A 282 1.73 -9.36 5.31
CA VAL A 282 0.44 -10.03 5.13
C VAL A 282 -0.02 -10.54 6.49
N SER A 283 -1.29 -10.29 6.82
CA SER A 283 -1.92 -10.80 8.03
C SER A 283 -3.07 -11.73 7.67
N ALA A 284 -3.14 -12.86 8.34
CA ALA A 284 -4.25 -13.78 8.24
C ALA A 284 -5.35 -13.47 9.24
N ASP A 285 -6.54 -13.99 8.95
CA ASP A 285 -7.65 -14.08 9.87
C ASP A 285 -7.47 -15.24 10.85
N ASP A 286 -8.37 -15.35 11.82
CA ASP A 286 -8.31 -16.36 12.89
C ASP A 286 -8.50 -17.80 12.38
N ASP A 287 -9.04 -17.98 11.16
CA ASP A 287 -9.13 -19.28 10.49
C ASP A 287 -7.89 -19.60 9.62
N GLY A 288 -6.90 -18.70 9.60
CA GLY A 288 -5.69 -18.79 8.79
C GLY A 288 -5.85 -18.35 7.34
N SER A 289 -7.02 -17.92 6.89
CA SER A 289 -7.21 -17.34 5.56
C SER A 289 -6.58 -15.96 5.46
N PHE A 290 -6.11 -15.59 4.27
CA PHE A 290 -5.56 -14.25 4.03
C PHE A 290 -5.72 -13.83 2.58
N GLN A 291 -5.55 -12.53 2.33
CA GLN A 291 -5.47 -11.99 0.99
C GLN A 291 -4.16 -11.22 0.84
N ASP A 292 -3.48 -11.43 -0.29
CA ASP A 292 -2.37 -10.60 -0.74
C ASP A 292 -2.71 -10.06 -2.13
N LEU A 293 -2.77 -8.74 -2.26
CA LEU A 293 -3.19 -8.05 -3.47
C LEU A 293 -4.55 -8.59 -3.97
N ASN A 294 -4.57 -9.20 -5.15
CA ASN A 294 -5.75 -9.76 -5.79
C ASN A 294 -5.89 -11.28 -5.59
N THR A 295 -5.10 -11.90 -4.71
CA THR A 295 -5.12 -13.34 -4.45
C THR A 295 -5.63 -13.62 -3.03
N LEU A 296 -6.79 -14.26 -2.94
CA LEU A 296 -7.35 -14.76 -1.68
C LEU A 296 -6.90 -16.22 -1.49
N VAL A 297 -6.42 -16.55 -0.30
CA VAL A 297 -5.95 -17.89 0.05
C VAL A 297 -6.79 -18.46 1.17
N VAL A 298 -7.51 -19.54 0.88
CA VAL A 298 -8.43 -20.22 1.81
C VAL A 298 -8.32 -21.71 1.59
N ASN A 299 -8.19 -22.50 2.66
CA ASN A 299 -8.15 -23.95 2.62
C ASN A 299 -7.12 -24.55 1.63
N GLY A 300 -5.95 -23.92 1.51
CA GLY A 300 -4.88 -24.32 0.58
C GLY A 300 -5.16 -23.96 -0.89
N ILE A 301 -6.18 -23.16 -1.17
CA ILE A 301 -6.56 -22.74 -2.52
C ILE A 301 -6.23 -21.27 -2.71
N CYS A 302 -5.44 -20.94 -3.73
CA CYS A 302 -5.18 -19.57 -4.16
C CYS A 302 -6.18 -19.17 -5.25
N ASP A 303 -7.08 -18.25 -4.92
CA ASP A 303 -8.13 -17.74 -5.80
C ASP A 303 -7.79 -16.29 -6.18
N GLY A 304 -7.30 -16.11 -7.41
CA GLY A 304 -6.90 -14.82 -7.96
C GLY A 304 -8.08 -13.94 -8.39
N ASP A 305 -7.75 -12.74 -8.89
CA ASP A 305 -8.75 -11.77 -9.38
C ASP A 305 -9.81 -11.40 -8.32
N LYS A 306 -9.33 -11.18 -7.09
CA LYS A 306 -10.12 -10.65 -5.99
C LYS A 306 -9.94 -9.16 -5.87
N ARG A 307 -11.06 -8.50 -5.58
CA ARG A 307 -11.08 -7.08 -5.29
C ARG A 307 -10.54 -6.84 -3.89
N VAL A 308 -10.07 -5.62 -3.65
CA VAL A 308 -9.75 -5.15 -2.30
C VAL A 308 -10.89 -4.32 -1.74
N ARG A 309 -10.95 -4.20 -0.41
CA ARG A 309 -12.04 -3.49 0.27
C ARG A 309 -11.86 -1.99 0.16
N ALA A 310 -10.68 -1.49 0.49
CA ALA A 310 -10.39 -0.06 0.36
C ALA A 310 -8.91 0.21 0.05
N ILE A 311 -8.63 1.37 -0.53
CA ILE A 311 -7.27 1.93 -0.64
C ILE A 311 -7.26 3.35 -0.07
N SER A 312 -6.35 3.62 0.87
CA SER A 312 -5.96 4.98 1.23
C SER A 312 -4.67 5.32 0.49
N TRP A 313 -4.77 6.23 -0.48
CA TRP A 313 -3.63 6.65 -1.28
C TRP A 313 -2.63 7.43 -0.42
N GLY A 314 -1.38 7.49 -0.89
CA GLY A 314 -0.40 8.40 -0.30
C GLY A 314 -0.81 9.83 -0.61
N ASP A 315 -0.46 10.77 0.27
CA ASP A 315 -0.86 12.18 0.13
C ASP A 315 -0.58 12.71 -1.29
N ILE A 316 -1.57 13.35 -1.89
CA ILE A 316 -1.62 13.53 -3.34
C ILE A 316 -0.79 14.72 -3.80
N HIS A 317 -0.95 15.86 -3.14
CA HIS A 317 -0.34 17.15 -3.46
C HIS A 317 -0.33 17.37 -4.97
N HIS A 318 -1.50 17.52 -5.62
CA HIS A 318 -1.62 17.34 -7.07
C HIS A 318 -0.61 18.15 -7.92
N GLU A 319 -0.23 19.36 -7.50
CA GLU A 319 0.79 20.18 -8.17
C GLU A 319 2.21 19.58 -8.14
N GLN A 320 2.47 18.67 -7.22
CA GLN A 320 3.72 17.97 -6.96
C GLN A 320 3.61 16.46 -7.21
N LEU A 321 2.46 15.99 -7.66
CA LEU A 321 2.21 14.59 -7.95
C LEU A 321 3.34 14.04 -8.84
N ASP A 322 3.91 12.90 -8.46
CA ASP A 322 4.97 12.28 -9.24
C ASP A 322 4.35 11.60 -10.47
N ASP A 323 4.87 11.88 -11.66
CA ASP A 323 4.27 11.42 -12.92
C ASP A 323 4.28 9.88 -13.01
N THR A 324 5.34 9.23 -12.52
CA THR A 324 5.48 7.77 -12.55
C THR A 324 4.54 7.11 -11.54
N ILE A 325 4.45 7.67 -10.34
CA ILE A 325 3.54 7.18 -9.30
C ILE A 325 2.08 7.42 -9.70
N ALA A 326 1.77 8.55 -10.34
CA ALA A 326 0.42 8.84 -10.85
C ALA A 326 -0.01 7.83 -11.93
N ALA A 327 0.88 7.55 -12.88
CA ALA A 327 0.64 6.57 -13.93
C ALA A 327 0.43 5.18 -13.34
N SER A 328 1.27 4.77 -12.40
CA SER A 328 1.23 3.43 -11.81
C SER A 328 0.07 3.22 -10.83
N SER A 329 -0.33 4.27 -10.11
CA SER A 329 -1.39 4.17 -9.10
C SER A 329 -2.79 4.34 -9.70
N PHE A 330 -2.96 5.35 -10.55
CA PHE A 330 -4.27 5.79 -11.03
C PHE A 330 -4.48 5.61 -12.53
N GLY A 331 -3.41 5.33 -13.28
CA GLY A 331 -3.42 5.44 -14.73
C GLY A 331 -3.64 6.89 -15.18
N TYR A 332 -2.93 7.84 -14.58
CA TYR A 332 -3.08 9.27 -14.86
C TYR A 332 -1.77 9.90 -15.30
N ASP A 333 -1.80 10.61 -16.42
CA ASP A 333 -0.72 11.45 -16.92
C ASP A 333 -0.98 12.88 -16.47
N ARG A 334 -0.26 13.29 -15.42
CA ARG A 334 -0.41 14.61 -14.80
C ARG A 334 0.04 15.74 -15.71
N LYS A 335 1.03 15.51 -16.58
CA LYS A 335 1.52 16.53 -17.52
C LYS A 335 0.48 16.87 -18.58
N ASN A 336 -0.17 15.86 -19.15
CA ASN A 336 -1.16 16.04 -20.20
C ASN A 336 -2.61 16.03 -19.68
N LYS A 337 -2.81 15.87 -18.37
CA LYS A 337 -4.10 15.84 -17.68
C LYS A 337 -5.07 14.84 -18.30
N LYS A 338 -4.59 13.61 -18.54
CA LYS A 338 -5.36 12.56 -19.21
C LYS A 338 -5.24 11.22 -18.52
N ILE A 339 -6.27 10.41 -18.68
CA ILE A 339 -6.24 9.01 -18.28
C ILE A 339 -5.43 8.21 -19.30
N LEU A 340 -4.61 7.31 -18.77
CA LEU A 340 -3.78 6.37 -19.49
C LEU A 340 -4.48 5.01 -19.53
N ASN A 341 -4.29 4.30 -20.64
CA ASN A 341 -4.72 2.91 -20.81
C ASN A 341 -3.57 1.95 -20.44
N ASN A 342 -2.90 2.21 -19.31
CA ASN A 342 -1.85 1.34 -18.78
C ASN A 342 -2.40 0.48 -17.64
N ILE A 343 -1.66 -0.59 -17.28
CA ILE A 343 -1.94 -1.28 -16.02
C ILE A 343 -1.53 -0.39 -14.87
N ASN A 344 -2.44 -0.27 -13.91
CA ASN A 344 -2.31 0.56 -12.73
C ASN A 344 -2.97 -0.12 -11.52
N ILE A 345 -2.61 0.29 -10.31
CA ILE A 345 -3.07 -0.30 -9.05
C ILE A 345 -4.58 -0.18 -8.88
N LEU A 346 -5.17 1.00 -9.17
CA LEU A 346 -6.61 1.24 -9.04
C LEU A 346 -7.43 0.25 -9.88
N ASP A 347 -7.07 0.06 -11.15
CA ASP A 347 -7.77 -0.86 -12.04
C ASP A 347 -7.40 -2.34 -11.79
N GLY A 348 -6.20 -2.60 -11.28
CA GLY A 348 -5.70 -3.95 -10.98
C GLY A 348 -6.34 -4.56 -9.75
N LEU A 349 -6.43 -3.79 -8.66
CA LEU A 349 -6.98 -4.20 -7.36
C LEU A 349 -8.48 -3.92 -7.20
N GLN A 350 -9.04 -3.02 -8.01
CA GLN A 350 -10.47 -2.70 -8.06
C GLN A 350 -11.10 -2.45 -6.67
N PRO A 351 -10.57 -1.50 -5.87
CA PRO A 351 -11.11 -1.20 -4.55
C PRO A 351 -12.61 -0.89 -4.60
N GLU A 352 -13.34 -1.26 -3.54
CA GLU A 352 -14.73 -0.81 -3.38
C GLU A 352 -14.81 0.64 -2.91
N ILE A 353 -13.81 1.10 -2.15
CA ILE A 353 -13.70 2.47 -1.63
C ILE A 353 -12.27 2.98 -1.81
N GLN A 354 -12.09 4.23 -2.20
CA GLN A 354 -10.78 4.88 -2.23
C GLN A 354 -10.78 6.22 -1.50
N PHE A 355 -9.69 6.53 -0.80
CA PHE A 355 -9.52 7.76 -0.01
C PHE A 355 -8.38 8.61 -0.57
N PHE A 356 -8.69 9.87 -0.87
CA PHE A 356 -7.74 10.89 -1.25
C PHE A 356 -7.48 11.85 -0.07
N HIS A 357 -6.20 12.07 0.23
CA HIS A 357 -5.72 12.99 1.26
C HIS A 357 -4.80 14.04 0.63
N ASP A 358 -4.78 15.26 1.19
CA ASP A 358 -3.98 16.39 0.73
C ASP A 358 -4.08 16.55 -0.80
N THR A 359 -5.31 16.75 -1.29
CA THR A 359 -5.55 16.86 -2.74
C THR A 359 -4.95 18.14 -3.32
N LEU A 360 -5.02 19.23 -2.56
CA LEU A 360 -4.32 20.49 -2.83
C LEU A 360 -2.88 20.41 -2.29
N ASP A 361 -1.96 21.18 -2.86
CA ASP A 361 -0.60 21.39 -2.32
C ASP A 361 -0.47 22.80 -1.71
N PHE A 362 -1.25 23.75 -2.25
CA PHE A 362 -1.46 25.11 -1.83
C PHE A 362 -0.20 25.98 -1.77
N ARG A 363 0.87 25.62 -2.48
CA ARG A 363 2.12 26.42 -2.54
C ARG A 363 1.91 27.80 -3.12
N ARG A 364 0.92 27.96 -4.00
CA ARG A 364 0.62 29.22 -4.71
C ARG A 364 0.47 30.40 -3.74
N ARG A 365 -0.19 30.19 -2.60
CA ARG A 365 -0.38 31.20 -1.54
C ARG A 365 -0.26 30.62 -0.12
N ASN A 366 0.64 29.66 0.07
CA ASN A 366 0.81 29.03 1.39
C ASN A 366 1.24 30.07 2.44
N HIS A 367 0.53 30.12 3.56
CA HIS A 367 0.78 31.08 4.63
C HIS A 367 2.20 31.04 5.23
N HIS A 368 2.93 29.93 5.10
CA HIS A 368 4.33 29.86 5.56
C HIS A 368 5.30 30.64 4.67
N ASN A 369 5.00 30.76 3.38
CA ASN A 369 5.93 31.26 2.36
C ASN A 369 5.45 32.52 1.65
N LEU A 370 4.20 32.94 1.88
CA LEU A 370 3.58 34.05 1.17
C LEU A 370 4.35 35.36 1.30
N SER A 371 5.01 35.59 2.44
CA SER A 371 5.83 36.78 2.69
C SER A 371 7.27 36.67 2.16
N ASP A 372 7.69 35.52 1.64
CA ASP A 372 9.02 35.33 1.06
C ASP A 372 9.01 35.68 -0.44
N PRO A 373 9.63 36.81 -0.85
CA PRO A 373 9.60 37.25 -2.24
C PRO A 373 10.33 36.30 -3.19
N HIS A 374 11.32 35.53 -2.71
CA HIS A 374 12.02 34.56 -3.55
C HIS A 374 11.16 33.31 -3.79
N VAL A 375 10.40 32.87 -2.79
CA VAL A 375 9.45 31.78 -2.99
C VAL A 375 8.33 32.20 -3.93
N MET A 376 7.80 33.42 -3.79
CA MET A 376 6.77 33.92 -4.71
C MET A 376 7.30 34.10 -6.14
N ALA A 377 8.54 34.56 -6.31
CA ALA A 377 9.19 34.60 -7.62
C ALA A 377 9.34 33.19 -8.23
N LEU A 378 9.67 32.17 -7.41
CA LEU A 378 9.77 30.78 -7.86
C LEU A 378 8.41 30.22 -8.27
N VAL A 379 7.35 30.48 -7.50
CA VAL A 379 5.97 30.08 -7.83
C VAL A 379 5.55 30.70 -9.17
N SER A 380 5.81 32.00 -9.36
CA SER A 380 5.51 32.73 -10.61
C SER A 380 6.31 32.17 -11.80
N ALA A 381 7.56 31.75 -11.58
CA ALA A 381 8.40 31.19 -12.64
C ALA A 381 8.06 29.73 -13.02
N ASN A 382 7.62 28.90 -12.06
CA ASN A 382 7.48 27.45 -12.24
C ASN A 382 6.05 26.97 -12.55
N GLY A 383 5.05 27.85 -12.55
CA GLY A 383 3.67 27.41 -12.74
C GLY A 383 2.64 28.53 -12.74
N SER A 384 1.44 28.18 -12.29
CA SER A 384 0.33 29.11 -12.17
C SER A 384 0.28 29.67 -10.76
N GLU A 385 0.11 30.98 -10.62
CA GLU A 385 -0.14 31.62 -9.32
C GLU A 385 -1.63 31.59 -8.91
N SER A 386 -2.49 31.00 -9.75
CA SER A 386 -3.95 31.01 -9.55
C SER A 386 -4.39 29.93 -8.56
N VAL A 387 -4.91 30.31 -7.40
CA VAL A 387 -5.54 29.38 -6.44
C VAL A 387 -6.76 28.69 -7.06
N GLU A 388 -7.58 29.43 -7.82
CA GLU A 388 -8.76 28.86 -8.51
C GLU A 388 -8.37 27.74 -9.47
N ALA A 389 -7.29 27.94 -10.24
CA ALA A 389 -6.82 26.91 -11.16
C ALA A 389 -6.26 25.68 -10.43
N GLU A 390 -5.73 25.84 -9.21
CA GLU A 390 -5.25 24.69 -8.42
C GLU A 390 -6.41 23.84 -7.93
N VAL A 391 -7.46 24.48 -7.42
CA VAL A 391 -8.69 23.82 -6.99
C VAL A 391 -9.36 23.12 -8.18
N GLN A 392 -9.38 23.76 -9.36
CA GLN A 392 -9.86 23.13 -10.60
C GLN A 392 -9.03 21.90 -10.97
N GLU A 393 -7.71 22.01 -10.97
CA GLU A 393 -6.81 20.91 -11.31
C GLU A 393 -6.94 19.71 -10.36
N ALA A 394 -7.11 19.95 -9.07
CA ALA A 394 -7.33 18.88 -8.10
C ALA A 394 -8.69 18.20 -8.31
N SER A 395 -9.75 18.99 -8.54
CA SER A 395 -11.08 18.45 -8.86
C SER A 395 -11.07 17.61 -10.13
N ASP A 396 -10.44 18.11 -11.21
CA ASP A 396 -10.30 17.38 -12.48
C ASP A 396 -9.55 16.06 -12.29
N PHE A 397 -8.48 16.06 -11.48
CA PHE A 397 -7.74 14.85 -11.14
C PHE A 397 -8.60 13.83 -10.38
N ILE A 398 -9.30 14.26 -9.33
CA ILE A 398 -10.18 13.38 -8.54
C ILE A 398 -11.26 12.78 -9.45
N ALA A 399 -11.89 13.60 -10.29
CA ALA A 399 -12.88 13.17 -11.26
C ALA A 399 -12.31 12.11 -12.22
N ALA A 400 -11.10 12.35 -12.75
CA ALA A 400 -10.41 11.41 -13.63
C ALA A 400 -10.11 10.06 -12.94
N CYS A 401 -9.91 10.06 -11.62
CA CYS A 401 -9.64 8.86 -10.82
C CYS A 401 -10.91 8.12 -10.34
N THR A 402 -12.11 8.66 -10.57
CA THR A 402 -13.37 7.96 -10.24
C THR A 402 -13.59 6.74 -11.15
N ARG A 403 -14.22 5.69 -10.62
CA ARG A 403 -14.58 4.46 -11.35
C ARG A 403 -15.96 4.00 -10.90
N ASP A 404 -16.77 3.46 -11.81
CA ASP A 404 -18.12 2.97 -11.48
C ASP A 404 -18.14 1.85 -10.42
N PHE A 405 -17.02 1.13 -10.26
CA PHE A 405 -16.90 0.06 -9.26
C PHE A 405 -16.42 0.56 -7.90
N CYS A 406 -16.04 1.84 -7.76
CA CYS A 406 -15.32 2.37 -6.60
C CYS A 406 -15.98 3.65 -6.07
N THR A 407 -16.32 3.66 -4.79
CA THR A 407 -16.73 4.89 -4.08
C THR A 407 -15.50 5.74 -3.84
N THR A 408 -15.50 6.97 -4.35
CA THR A 408 -14.40 7.92 -4.14
C THR A 408 -14.72 8.84 -2.98
N VAL A 409 -13.80 8.90 -2.00
CA VAL A 409 -13.90 9.75 -0.83
C VAL A 409 -12.71 10.71 -0.80
N VAL A 410 -12.99 12.00 -0.63
CA VAL A 410 -11.97 13.03 -0.35
C VAL A 410 -12.01 13.34 1.15
N VAL A 411 -10.86 13.24 1.80
CA VAL A 411 -10.68 13.59 3.20
C VAL A 411 -10.03 14.97 3.26
N GLU A 412 -10.68 15.92 3.92
CA GLU A 412 -10.12 17.25 4.10
C GLU A 412 -8.86 17.18 4.98
N SER A 413 -7.72 17.50 4.36
CA SER A 413 -6.40 17.47 4.98
C SER A 413 -5.85 18.87 5.25
N ASN A 414 -4.65 18.97 5.84
CA ASN A 414 -4.08 20.28 6.18
C ASN A 414 -3.71 21.13 4.97
N HIS A 415 -3.31 20.52 3.84
CA HIS A 415 -3.09 21.28 2.61
C HIS A 415 -4.41 21.74 1.98
N ASP A 416 -5.48 20.94 2.06
CA ASP A 416 -6.80 21.33 1.57
C ASP A 416 -7.37 22.51 2.39
N ASN A 417 -7.28 22.42 3.73
CA ASN A 417 -7.70 23.45 4.67
C ASN A 417 -6.84 24.74 4.57
N ALA A 418 -5.70 24.72 3.86
CA ALA A 418 -4.95 25.93 3.56
C ALA A 418 -5.77 26.93 2.74
N LEU A 419 -6.73 26.47 1.93
CA LEU A 419 -7.71 27.34 1.24
C LEU A 419 -8.54 28.14 2.23
N ALA A 420 -9.14 27.48 3.22
CA ALA A 420 -9.94 28.14 4.25
C ALA A 420 -9.11 29.12 5.10
N ARG A 421 -7.83 28.81 5.34
CA ARG A 421 -6.89 29.71 6.03
C ARG A 421 -6.53 30.93 5.18
N TRP A 422 -6.31 30.76 3.88
CA TRP A 422 -6.00 31.85 2.96
C TRP A 422 -7.15 32.86 2.83
N LEU A 423 -8.40 32.40 2.87
CA LEU A 423 -9.58 33.29 2.85
C LEU A 423 -9.66 34.24 4.05
N LYS A 424 -8.99 33.91 5.17
CA LYS A 424 -8.89 34.78 6.35
C LYS A 424 -7.77 35.82 6.25
N ASN A 425 -6.86 35.68 5.28
CA ASN A 425 -5.82 36.67 5.02
C ASN A 425 -6.38 37.80 4.15
N VAL A 426 -6.39 39.02 4.70
CA VAL A 426 -6.87 40.23 4.03
C VAL A 426 -6.05 40.62 2.80
N ASP A 427 -4.77 40.22 2.74
CA ASP A 427 -3.90 40.50 1.61
C ASP A 427 -4.43 39.84 0.33
N GLY A 428 -5.16 38.72 0.46
CA GLY A 428 -5.81 38.02 -0.66
C GLY A 428 -6.84 38.89 -1.42
N ALA A 429 -7.43 39.89 -0.76
CA ALA A 429 -8.33 40.84 -1.41
C ALA A 429 -7.58 41.80 -2.37
N SER A 430 -6.28 41.98 -2.16
CA SER A 430 -5.42 42.84 -2.98
C SER A 430 -4.54 42.06 -3.98
N ASP A 431 -4.52 40.73 -3.89
CA ASP A 431 -3.82 39.86 -4.83
C ASP A 431 -4.56 39.86 -6.17
N VAL A 432 -4.14 40.71 -7.10
CA VAL A 432 -4.80 40.93 -8.40
C VAL A 432 -5.07 39.62 -9.15
N LYS A 433 -4.22 38.59 -8.97
CA LYS A 433 -4.41 37.30 -9.64
C LYS A 433 -5.56 36.48 -9.04
N ASN A 434 -5.77 36.57 -7.74
CA ASN A 434 -6.66 35.69 -6.98
C ASN A 434 -7.85 36.40 -6.31
N ALA A 435 -7.87 37.74 -6.31
CA ALA A 435 -8.85 38.55 -5.59
C ALA A 435 -10.29 38.20 -5.98
N TYR A 436 -10.55 37.92 -7.26
CA TYR A 436 -11.88 37.47 -7.71
C TYR A 436 -12.33 36.19 -6.98
N TYR A 437 -11.51 35.15 -7.02
CA TYR A 437 -11.82 33.87 -6.39
C TYR A 437 -11.88 33.98 -4.86
N TRP A 438 -10.98 34.78 -4.27
CA TRP A 438 -10.98 35.10 -2.84
C TRP A 438 -12.30 35.77 -2.41
N HIS A 439 -12.77 36.77 -3.16
CA HIS A 439 -14.02 37.47 -2.88
C HIS A 439 -15.25 36.58 -3.11
N ASP A 440 -15.24 35.75 -4.14
CA ASP A 440 -16.33 34.83 -4.44
C ASP A 440 -16.53 33.78 -3.34
N LEU A 441 -15.45 33.11 -2.91
CA LEU A 441 -15.52 32.12 -1.82
C LEU A 441 -15.89 32.77 -0.47
N ASN A 442 -15.32 33.94 -0.14
CA ASN A 442 -15.74 34.67 1.06
C ASN A 442 -17.21 35.12 1.00
N SER A 443 -17.70 35.53 -0.18
CA SER A 443 -19.11 35.86 -0.39
C SER A 443 -20.01 34.65 -0.16
N ALA A 444 -19.64 33.47 -0.68
CA ALA A 444 -20.35 32.22 -0.43
C ALA A 444 -20.38 31.87 1.07
N TRP A 445 -19.24 31.98 1.75
CA TRP A 445 -19.14 31.71 3.18
C TRP A 445 -20.01 32.68 4.01
N HIS A 446 -19.95 33.98 3.73
CA HIS A 446 -20.80 34.96 4.39
C HIS A 446 -22.30 34.78 4.12
N LYS A 447 -22.68 34.33 2.92
CA LYS A 447 -24.08 33.96 2.61
C LYS A 447 -24.53 32.79 3.46
N ALA A 448 -23.69 31.75 3.61
CA ALA A 448 -24.00 30.61 4.46
C ALA A 448 -24.18 31.02 5.94
N ILE A 449 -23.31 31.89 6.46
CA ILE A 449 -23.44 32.46 7.82
C ILE A 449 -24.76 33.22 7.98
N ARG A 450 -25.11 34.09 7.01
CA ARG A 450 -26.39 34.84 7.06
C ARG A 450 -27.61 33.93 6.99
N ALA A 451 -27.49 32.76 6.37
CA ALA A 451 -28.53 31.75 6.31
C ALA A 451 -28.58 30.85 7.56
N GLY A 452 -27.66 31.01 8.53
CA GLY A 452 -27.56 30.17 9.72
C GLY A 452 -27.06 28.75 9.42
N ASN A 453 -26.29 28.57 8.33
CA ASN A 453 -25.68 27.29 8.00
C ASN A 453 -24.33 27.14 8.71
N ASP A 454 -24.34 26.51 9.88
CA ASP A 454 -23.14 26.26 10.69
C ASP A 454 -22.25 25.12 10.14
N ASN A 455 -22.72 24.38 9.13
CA ASN A 455 -22.03 23.23 8.54
C ASN A 455 -21.38 23.55 7.18
N PHE A 456 -21.26 24.83 6.80
CA PHE A 456 -20.65 25.20 5.52
C PHE A 456 -19.14 24.91 5.53
N ASN A 457 -18.71 24.00 4.66
CA ASN A 457 -17.31 23.72 4.39
C ASN A 457 -16.86 24.42 3.10
N VAL A 458 -15.94 25.38 3.22
CA VAL A 458 -15.49 26.18 2.07
C VAL A 458 -14.57 25.39 1.12
N VAL A 459 -13.87 24.37 1.62
CA VAL A 459 -13.00 23.50 0.82
C VAL A 459 -13.87 22.63 -0.08
N GLU A 460 -14.86 21.95 0.50
CA GLU A 460 -15.83 21.19 -0.27
C GLU A 460 -16.54 22.10 -1.28
N TYR A 461 -17.04 23.26 -0.84
CA TYR A 461 -17.70 24.21 -1.73
C TYR A 461 -16.80 24.63 -2.91
N GLY A 462 -15.52 24.90 -2.65
CA GLY A 462 -14.54 25.25 -3.69
C GLY A 462 -14.35 24.12 -4.70
N LEU A 463 -14.20 22.87 -4.25
CA LEU A 463 -14.06 21.71 -5.12
C LEU A 463 -15.34 21.44 -5.93
N ARG A 464 -16.52 21.51 -5.31
CA ARG A 464 -17.82 21.37 -6.00
C ARG A 464 -18.01 22.45 -7.05
N ARG A 465 -17.64 23.70 -6.74
CA ARG A 465 -17.63 24.81 -7.71
C ARG A 465 -16.68 24.53 -8.87
N ALA A 466 -15.59 23.84 -8.61
CA ALA A 466 -14.65 23.33 -9.58
C ALA A 466 -15.09 22.00 -10.24
N ASN A 467 -16.39 21.72 -10.28
CA ASN A 467 -16.99 20.53 -10.92
C ASN A 467 -16.60 19.18 -10.30
N LEU A 468 -16.29 19.12 -9.00
CA LEU A 468 -16.10 17.84 -8.31
C LEU A 468 -17.40 17.02 -8.42
N PRO A 469 -17.37 15.78 -8.97
CA PRO A 469 -18.59 15.02 -9.21
C PRO A 469 -19.40 14.78 -7.94
N ASP A 470 -20.73 14.91 -8.01
CA ASP A 470 -21.63 14.70 -6.86
C ASP A 470 -21.53 13.29 -6.25
N SER A 471 -21.05 12.31 -7.02
CA SER A 471 -20.79 10.95 -6.56
C SER A 471 -19.55 10.82 -5.66
N VAL A 472 -18.68 11.84 -5.62
CA VAL A 472 -17.53 11.88 -4.71
C VAL A 472 -18.03 12.31 -3.33
N GLU A 473 -17.75 11.50 -2.32
CA GLU A 473 -18.03 11.82 -0.93
C GLU A 473 -16.92 12.71 -0.36
N PHE A 474 -17.28 13.59 0.57
CA PHE A 474 -16.35 14.51 1.23
C PHE A 474 -16.44 14.35 2.74
N VAL A 475 -15.29 14.15 3.38
CA VAL A 475 -15.16 14.02 4.84
C VAL A 475 -14.44 15.26 5.35
N GLY A 476 -15.15 16.09 6.12
CA GLY A 476 -14.59 17.32 6.67
C GLY A 476 -13.52 17.06 7.73
N ALA A 477 -12.66 18.05 7.97
CA ALA A 477 -11.54 17.92 8.90
C ALA A 477 -12.01 17.52 10.31
N GLY A 478 -11.43 16.43 10.84
CA GLY A 478 -11.78 15.88 12.15
C GLY A 478 -13.06 15.04 12.19
N GLN A 479 -13.73 14.83 11.06
CA GLN A 479 -14.83 13.87 10.94
C GLN A 479 -14.27 12.46 10.66
N GLY A 480 -15.01 11.44 11.09
CA GLY A 480 -14.64 10.04 10.89
C GLY A 480 -15.37 9.41 9.72
N TYR A 481 -14.71 8.44 9.09
CA TYR A 481 -15.28 7.56 8.07
C TYR A 481 -14.76 6.15 8.29
N GLN A 482 -15.61 5.25 8.81
CA GLN A 482 -15.20 3.90 9.15
C GLN A 482 -15.52 2.89 8.07
N VAL A 483 -14.55 2.03 7.76
CA VAL A 483 -14.70 0.85 6.90
C VAL A 483 -14.33 -0.39 7.72
N ASP A 484 -15.32 -1.24 8.01
CA ASP A 484 -15.15 -2.48 8.77
C ASP A 484 -14.47 -2.28 10.14
N GLY A 485 -14.86 -1.21 10.85
CA GLY A 485 -14.34 -0.85 12.17
C GLY A 485 -12.94 -0.20 12.15
N ILE A 486 -12.43 0.15 10.97
CA ILE A 486 -11.19 0.90 10.79
C ILE A 486 -11.53 2.33 10.38
N GLU A 487 -10.96 3.30 11.08
CA GLU A 487 -11.12 4.72 10.80
C GLU A 487 -10.19 5.16 9.65
N CYS A 488 -10.79 5.67 8.58
CA CYS A 488 -10.13 6.10 7.33
C CYS A 488 -10.40 7.57 6.99
N GLY A 489 -11.26 8.26 7.74
CA GLY A 489 -11.62 9.67 7.52
C GLY A 489 -10.66 10.66 8.18
N LEU A 490 -9.66 10.19 8.92
CA LEU A 490 -8.66 11.05 9.57
C LEU A 490 -7.43 11.18 8.67
N HIS A 491 -7.13 12.41 8.23
CA HIS A 491 -5.87 12.67 7.52
C HIS A 491 -4.63 12.40 8.40
N GLY A 492 -4.68 12.80 9.68
CA GLY A 492 -3.64 12.50 10.67
C GLY A 492 -2.83 13.72 11.14
N ASP A 493 -3.13 14.91 10.64
CA ASP A 493 -2.60 16.21 11.11
C ASP A 493 -3.20 16.62 12.47
N LEU A 494 -4.49 16.33 12.66
CA LEU A 494 -5.22 16.57 13.90
C LEU A 494 -5.12 15.36 14.83
N GLY A 495 -4.50 15.56 15.97
CA GLY A 495 -4.42 14.61 17.08
C GLY A 495 -5.58 14.77 18.06
N ILE A 496 -5.50 14.01 19.15
CA ILE A 496 -6.52 14.02 20.20
C ILE A 496 -6.65 15.45 20.76
N SER A 497 -7.90 15.92 20.90
CA SER A 497 -8.26 17.27 21.38
C SER A 497 -7.60 18.42 20.59
N GLY A 498 -7.35 18.23 19.29
CA GLY A 498 -6.77 19.26 18.43
C GLY A 498 -5.26 19.45 18.60
N SER A 499 -4.58 18.53 19.30
CA SER A 499 -3.12 18.49 19.33
C SER A 499 -2.54 18.13 17.95
N ARG A 500 -1.21 18.23 17.76
CA ARG A 500 -0.60 17.71 16.53
C ARG A 500 -0.70 16.19 16.51
N GLY A 501 -1.24 15.65 15.42
CA GLY A 501 -1.41 14.22 15.23
C GLY A 501 -0.07 13.49 15.11
N SER A 502 -0.06 12.22 15.52
CA SER A 502 1.07 11.32 15.30
C SER A 502 0.63 9.86 15.33
N PRO A 503 1.33 8.97 14.62
CA PRO A 503 0.98 7.54 14.59
C PRO A 503 1.00 6.89 15.99
N ASN A 504 1.88 7.36 16.87
CA ASN A 504 1.96 6.92 18.26
C ASN A 504 0.76 7.36 19.12
N GLN A 505 0.07 8.44 18.75
CA GLN A 505 -1.21 8.79 19.38
C GLN A 505 -2.31 7.89 18.83
N PHE A 506 -2.35 7.66 17.52
CA PHE A 506 -3.44 6.91 16.88
C PHE A 506 -3.47 5.42 17.24
N LYS A 507 -2.32 4.79 17.56
CA LYS A 507 -2.35 3.42 18.12
C LYS A 507 -3.07 3.30 19.46
N ARG A 508 -3.29 4.42 20.16
CA ARG A 508 -4.05 4.48 21.42
C ARG A 508 -5.54 4.75 21.20
N PHE A 509 -5.98 4.94 19.96
CA PHE A 509 -7.41 4.98 19.68
C PHE A 509 -8.03 3.61 19.96
N GLY A 510 -9.30 3.63 20.40
CA GLY A 510 -10.08 2.40 20.57
C GLY A 510 -10.42 1.72 19.23
N VAL A 511 -10.17 2.39 18.10
CA VAL A 511 -10.34 1.90 16.75
C VAL A 511 -9.00 1.90 16.02
N ARG A 512 -8.84 0.97 15.08
CA ARG A 512 -7.69 0.95 14.16
C ARG A 512 -7.79 2.14 13.20
N THR A 513 -6.66 2.66 12.73
CA THR A 513 -6.65 3.85 11.84
C THR A 513 -5.80 3.64 10.60
N SER A 514 -6.25 4.20 9.49
CA SER A 514 -5.49 4.39 8.25
C SER A 514 -5.40 5.89 7.98
N THR A 515 -4.20 6.46 8.00
CA THR A 515 -3.99 7.92 7.89
C THR A 515 -2.91 8.24 6.85
N GLY A 516 -2.80 9.50 6.44
CA GLY A 516 -1.68 10.04 5.65
C GLY A 516 -0.78 10.95 6.50
N HIS A 517 -0.64 12.20 6.07
CA HIS A 517 0.00 13.35 6.74
C HIS A 517 1.52 13.29 6.92
N THR A 518 2.05 12.22 7.52
CA THR A 518 3.48 12.21 7.86
C THR A 518 4.37 11.89 6.67
N HIS A 519 3.76 11.43 5.56
CA HIS A 519 4.39 10.90 4.35
C HIS A 519 5.39 9.77 4.60
N THR A 520 5.45 9.28 5.84
CA THR A 520 6.43 8.32 6.37
C THR A 520 5.70 7.01 6.62
N PRO A 521 5.77 6.06 5.68
CA PRO A 521 5.01 4.83 5.80
C PRO A 521 5.40 4.10 7.08
N SER A 522 4.39 3.71 7.85
CA SER A 522 4.62 3.02 9.12
C SER A 522 3.43 2.18 9.55
N ILE A 523 3.74 1.10 10.27
CA ILE A 523 2.76 0.26 10.96
C ILE A 523 3.14 0.26 12.44
N SER A 524 2.27 0.82 13.26
CA SER A 524 2.38 0.80 14.72
C SER A 524 1.11 0.23 15.32
N GLU A 525 1.12 -1.07 15.58
CA GLU A 525 -0.04 -1.82 16.07
C GLU A 525 -1.24 -1.61 15.13
N GLY A 526 -2.35 -1.05 15.61
CA GLY A 526 -3.54 -0.78 14.81
C GLY A 526 -3.46 0.45 13.90
N ALA A 527 -2.41 1.27 14.01
CA ALA A 527 -2.26 2.52 13.27
C ALA A 527 -1.35 2.33 12.04
N TYR A 528 -1.93 2.52 10.86
CA TYR A 528 -1.26 2.44 9.57
C TYR A 528 -1.17 3.84 8.98
N VAL A 529 -0.02 4.16 8.40
CA VAL A 529 0.25 5.47 7.81
C VAL A 529 0.73 5.28 6.38
N SER A 530 0.06 5.89 5.42
CA SER A 530 0.46 5.88 4.02
C SER A 530 1.69 6.79 3.81
N GLY A 531 2.25 6.70 2.61
CA GLY A 531 3.33 7.56 2.17
C GLY A 531 2.81 8.81 1.48
N VAL A 532 3.51 9.21 0.43
CA VAL A 532 3.13 10.33 -0.44
C VAL A 532 3.08 9.86 -1.90
N SER A 533 2.10 10.31 -2.66
CA SER A 533 2.03 10.04 -4.11
C SER A 533 2.76 11.13 -4.91
N ALA A 534 2.94 12.30 -4.32
CA ALA A 534 3.82 13.36 -4.83
C ALA A 534 5.31 13.06 -4.66
N LYS A 535 6.13 13.85 -5.36
CA LYS A 535 7.59 13.79 -5.33
C LYS A 535 8.13 13.74 -3.90
N LEU A 536 9.15 12.92 -3.68
CA LEU A 536 9.82 12.81 -2.38
C LEU A 536 10.62 14.06 -2.03
N ASP A 537 11.12 14.81 -3.02
CA ASP A 537 11.67 16.15 -2.81
C ASP A 537 10.67 17.21 -3.28
N GLN A 538 10.17 17.94 -2.29
CA GLN A 538 9.18 18.98 -2.42
C GLN A 538 9.79 20.37 -2.22
N GLY A 539 11.11 20.48 -2.04
CA GLY A 539 11.86 21.73 -1.89
C GLY A 539 11.80 22.36 -0.50
N TYR A 540 10.69 22.19 0.23
CA TYR A 540 10.54 22.64 1.61
C TYR A 540 11.00 21.60 2.64
N ASN A 541 11.01 20.32 2.30
CA ASN A 541 11.29 19.21 3.20
C ASN A 541 12.80 18.93 3.34
N ARG A 542 13.57 19.97 3.69
CA ARG A 542 15.03 19.99 3.79
C ARG A 542 15.57 19.05 4.89
N GLY A 543 16.70 18.40 4.62
CA GLY A 543 17.43 17.55 5.57
C GLY A 543 17.18 16.05 5.38
N PRO A 544 17.62 15.19 6.33
CA PRO A 544 17.29 13.78 6.28
C PRO A 544 15.78 13.54 6.28
N THR A 545 15.34 12.49 5.60
CA THR A 545 13.93 12.21 5.37
C THR A 545 13.61 10.75 5.65
N THR A 546 12.34 10.48 5.97
CA THR A 546 11.71 9.15 6.07
C THR A 546 10.54 9.00 5.09
N TRP A 547 10.36 9.96 4.17
CA TRP A 547 9.25 9.95 3.24
C TRP A 547 9.41 8.87 2.18
N ALA A 548 8.34 8.18 1.81
CA ALA A 548 8.38 7.22 0.72
C ALA A 548 7.05 7.15 0.00
N HIS A 549 7.05 6.60 -1.21
CA HIS A 549 5.82 6.29 -1.94
C HIS A 549 5.20 5.02 -1.34
N ALA A 550 4.02 5.16 -0.74
CA ALA A 550 3.28 4.02 -0.25
C ALA A 550 1.78 4.29 -0.15
N HIS A 551 0.99 3.23 -0.27
CA HIS A 551 -0.47 3.24 -0.11
C HIS A 551 -0.89 2.20 0.94
N ILE A 552 -2.03 2.42 1.60
CA ILE A 552 -2.61 1.41 2.49
C ILE A 552 -3.69 0.66 1.71
N VAL A 553 -3.61 -0.66 1.68
CA VAL A 553 -4.63 -1.53 1.11
C VAL A 553 -5.34 -2.27 2.25
N GLN A 554 -6.67 -2.21 2.26
CA GLN A 554 -7.54 -2.96 3.17
C GLN A 554 -8.24 -4.10 2.44
N TYR A 555 -8.31 -5.27 3.07
CA TYR A 555 -9.02 -6.45 2.59
C TYR A 555 -10.34 -6.67 3.33
N HIS A 556 -11.21 -7.53 2.80
CA HIS A 556 -12.57 -7.77 3.34
C HIS A 556 -12.61 -8.39 4.74
N ASN A 557 -11.49 -8.96 5.21
CA ASN A 557 -11.34 -9.46 6.58
C ASN A 557 -10.84 -8.39 7.57
N GLY A 558 -10.79 -7.11 7.16
CA GLY A 558 -10.31 -6.01 7.99
C GLY A 558 -8.79 -6.04 8.26
N LYS A 559 -8.04 -6.90 7.58
CA LYS A 559 -6.57 -6.86 7.58
C LYS A 559 -6.10 -5.85 6.53
N ARG A 560 -4.89 -5.32 6.73
CA ARG A 560 -4.32 -4.25 5.91
C ARG A 560 -2.85 -4.51 5.62
N THR A 561 -2.40 -4.03 4.47
CA THR A 561 -0.98 -3.99 4.12
C THR A 561 -0.56 -2.59 3.68
N LEU A 562 0.75 -2.33 3.73
CA LEU A 562 1.36 -1.17 3.08
C LEU A 562 1.95 -1.62 1.76
N LEU A 563 1.49 -1.01 0.67
CA LEU A 563 2.01 -1.19 -0.66
C LEU A 563 3.08 -0.11 -0.91
N ILE A 564 4.35 -0.48 -0.79
CA ILE A 564 5.49 0.40 -1.02
C ILE A 564 5.82 0.39 -2.52
N LEU A 565 6.08 1.57 -3.09
CA LEU A 565 6.41 1.71 -4.49
C LEU A 565 7.88 2.08 -4.68
N SER A 566 8.52 1.45 -5.65
CA SER A 566 9.84 1.86 -6.18
C SER A 566 9.71 3.12 -7.02
N ALA A 567 10.84 3.75 -7.33
CA ALA A 567 10.88 5.00 -8.11
C ALA A 567 10.30 4.85 -9.53
N ASP A 568 10.28 3.63 -10.07
CA ASP A 568 9.67 3.31 -11.37
C ASP A 568 8.18 2.92 -11.28
N GLY A 569 7.59 2.98 -10.07
CA GLY A 569 6.18 2.75 -9.83
C GLY A 569 5.76 1.29 -9.65
N ARG A 570 6.69 0.34 -9.67
CA ARG A 570 6.39 -1.05 -9.30
C ARG A 570 6.11 -1.17 -7.80
N CYS A 571 5.30 -2.17 -7.43
CA CYS A 571 5.00 -2.51 -6.04
C CYS A 571 5.19 -4.01 -5.71
N GLN A 572 5.71 -4.75 -6.69
CA GLN A 572 6.04 -6.18 -6.64
C GLN A 572 7.03 -6.50 -7.76
N ALA A 573 7.72 -7.63 -7.65
CA ALA A 573 8.62 -8.10 -8.70
C ALA A 573 7.83 -8.62 -9.91
N ILE A 574 8.24 -8.20 -11.11
CA ILE A 574 7.55 -8.50 -12.38
C ILE A 574 8.46 -9.12 -13.45
N GLY A 575 9.77 -9.24 -13.23
CA GLY A 575 10.74 -9.70 -14.23
C GLY A 575 10.55 -11.14 -14.70
N ASP A 576 9.84 -11.97 -13.93
CA ASP A 576 9.46 -13.33 -14.30
C ASP A 576 8.01 -13.47 -14.80
N ARG A 577 7.25 -12.36 -14.82
CA ARG A 577 5.85 -12.31 -15.27
C ARG A 577 5.70 -11.94 -16.75
N VAL A 578 6.72 -12.22 -17.57
CA VAL A 578 6.77 -11.84 -19.00
C VAL A 578 5.86 -12.73 -19.85
N HIS A 579 4.58 -12.39 -19.84
CA HIS A 579 3.74 -12.23 -21.03
C HIS A 579 2.45 -11.44 -20.74
N LEU A 580 2.24 -11.04 -19.47
CA LEU A 580 1.16 -10.17 -19.05
C LEU A 580 1.75 -9.02 -18.26
N GLN A 581 1.78 -7.85 -18.89
CA GLN A 581 2.08 -6.60 -18.22
C GLN A 581 1.13 -6.49 -17.00
N MET A 582 1.64 -6.69 -15.78
CA MET A 582 0.88 -6.57 -14.54
C MET A 582 1.65 -5.66 -13.60
N ALA A 583 1.16 -4.43 -13.41
CA ALA A 583 1.67 -3.47 -12.43
C ALA A 583 1.00 -3.61 -11.05
N ALA A 584 0.16 -4.62 -10.84
CA ALA A 584 -0.54 -4.88 -9.59
C ALA A 584 -0.99 -6.34 -9.49
#